data_AF-A0A2J7Q128-F1
#
_entry.id   AF-A0A2J7Q128-F1
#
_cell.length_a   1.000
_cell.length_b   1.000
_cell.length_c   1.000
_cell.angle_alpha   90.00
_cell.angle_beta   90.00
_cell.angle_gamma   90.00
#
_symmetry.space_group_name_H-M   'P 1'
#
loop_
_entity.id
_entity.type
_entity.pdbx_description
1 polymer ?
#
loop_
_entity_poly.entity_id
_entity_poly.type
_entity_poly.pdbx_seq_one_letter_code
_entity_poly.pdbx_strand_id
1 'polypeptide(L)'
;MNYGTPKLIQKIAPEPVPQPVNPKVSRGLQVAKDVTGTAVQITGYMASKIGSCTMALGRYLAPHIQRQGTKLLSSTCNLTELEASKKMDGVLEVAAGAVGGFGTVYDGLEKSAGILASSLANNTVKIVEHKYGQPVGEATGNTLYAVDNVVIAGNNVRHLTPKGIAKVTAKSTGKAVIE
;
A
#
# COMPACT_ATOMS: atom_id res chain seq x y z
N MET A 1 -19.96 11.59 10.44
CA MET A 1 -21.37 11.45 10.01
C MET A 1 -21.46 11.73 8.51
N ASN A 2 -21.99 10.79 7.74
CA ASN A 2 -22.03 10.82 6.28
C ASN A 2 -23.37 11.41 5.79
N TYR A 3 -23.41 12.73 5.64
CA TYR A 3 -24.64 13.47 5.33
C TYR A 3 -24.95 13.59 3.83
N GLY A 4 -24.00 13.26 2.95
CA GLY A 4 -24.15 13.41 1.50
C GLY A 4 -25.00 12.30 0.88
N THR A 5 -24.68 11.04 1.16
CA THR A 5 -25.37 9.88 0.60
C THR A 5 -26.86 9.84 0.92
N PRO A 6 -27.32 10.10 2.16
CA PRO A 6 -28.75 10.15 2.47
C PRO A 6 -29.49 11.25 1.69
N LYS A 7 -28.88 12.42 1.49
CA LYS A 7 -29.46 13.53 0.71
C LYS A 7 -29.55 13.22 -0.78
N LEU A 8 -28.60 12.45 -1.33
CA LEU A 8 -28.63 11.99 -2.72
C LEU A 8 -29.70 10.91 -2.91
N ILE A 9 -29.77 9.96 -1.98
CA ILE A 9 -30.79 8.91 -1.95
C ILE A 9 -32.21 9.51 -1.92
N GLN A 10 -32.45 10.53 -1.10
CA GLN A 10 -33.74 11.24 -1.04
C GLN A 10 -34.15 11.91 -2.37
N LYS A 11 -33.19 12.22 -3.25
CA LYS A 11 -33.45 12.83 -4.56
C LYS A 11 -33.52 11.82 -5.71
N ILE A 12 -33.25 10.55 -5.45
CA ILE A 12 -33.26 9.48 -6.45
C ILE A 12 -34.51 8.64 -6.23
N ALA A 13 -35.43 8.65 -7.19
CA ALA A 13 -36.57 7.74 -7.15
C ALA A 13 -36.09 6.29 -7.38
N PRO A 14 -36.47 5.33 -6.50
CA PRO A 14 -36.20 3.92 -6.73
C PRO A 14 -36.99 3.40 -7.94
N GLU A 15 -36.43 2.44 -8.67
CA GLU A 15 -37.19 1.77 -9.73
C GLU A 15 -38.31 0.90 -9.13
N PRO A 16 -39.52 0.89 -9.72
CA PRO A 16 -40.68 0.14 -9.19
C PRO A 16 -40.48 -1.37 -9.18
N VAL A 17 -39.62 -1.90 -10.06
CA VAL A 17 -39.27 -3.32 -10.14
C VAL A 17 -37.76 -3.42 -10.01
N PRO A 18 -37.25 -4.12 -8.97
CA PRO A 18 -35.82 -4.36 -8.82
C PRO A 18 -35.23 -5.01 -10.07
N GLN A 19 -34.09 -4.51 -10.55
CA GLN A 19 -33.48 -5.08 -11.74
C GLN A 19 -32.91 -6.47 -11.43
N PRO A 20 -33.32 -7.51 -12.18
CA PRO A 20 -32.82 -8.85 -11.95
C PRO A 20 -31.37 -8.96 -12.42
N VAL A 21 -30.48 -9.36 -11.51
CA VAL A 21 -29.11 -9.76 -11.86
C VAL A 21 -29.10 -11.24 -12.18
N ASN A 22 -28.44 -11.63 -13.27
CA ASN A 22 -28.28 -13.05 -13.61
C ASN A 22 -27.57 -13.79 -12.47
N PRO A 23 -28.16 -14.87 -11.90
CA PRO A 23 -27.56 -15.61 -10.79
C PRO A 23 -26.14 -16.13 -11.06
N LYS A 24 -25.83 -16.46 -12.33
CA LYS A 24 -24.48 -16.88 -12.73
C LYS A 24 -23.46 -15.74 -12.58
N VAL A 25 -23.86 -14.51 -12.90
CA VAL A 25 -23.00 -13.31 -12.78
C VAL A 25 -22.79 -12.96 -11.31
N SER A 26 -23.86 -12.96 -10.50
CA SER A 26 -23.73 -12.70 -9.06
C SER A 26 -22.81 -13.71 -8.37
N ARG A 27 -22.98 -15.01 -8.67
CA ARG A 27 -22.12 -16.08 -8.14
C ARG A 27 -20.68 -15.95 -8.64
N GLY A 28 -20.48 -15.60 -9.91
CA GLY A 28 -19.16 -15.34 -10.48
C GLY A 28 -18.44 -14.19 -9.77
N LEU A 29 -19.14 -13.09 -9.48
CA LEU A 29 -18.59 -11.93 -8.76
C LEU A 29 -18.26 -12.26 -7.31
N GLN A 30 -19.08 -13.07 -6.63
CA GLN A 30 -18.80 -13.53 -5.28
C GLN A 30 -17.53 -14.39 -5.24
N VAL A 31 -17.42 -15.37 -6.15
CA VAL A 31 -16.22 -16.19 -6.28
C VAL A 31 -15.00 -15.34 -6.62
N ALA A 32 -15.13 -14.36 -7.53
CA ALA A 32 -14.04 -13.46 -7.87
C ALA A 32 -13.56 -12.64 -6.65
N LYS A 33 -14.49 -12.10 -5.85
CA LYS A 33 -14.16 -11.41 -4.60
C LYS A 33 -13.40 -12.33 -3.63
N ASP A 34 -13.88 -13.55 -3.43
CA ASP A 34 -13.27 -14.49 -2.48
C ASP A 34 -11.88 -14.92 -2.94
N VAL A 35 -11.73 -15.31 -4.21
CA VAL A 35 -10.44 -15.73 -4.79
C VAL A 35 -9.43 -14.60 -4.77
N THR A 36 -9.84 -13.38 -5.14
CA THR A 36 -8.95 -12.21 -5.09
C THR A 36 -8.59 -11.85 -3.65
N GLY A 37 -9.52 -11.99 -2.69
CA GLY A 37 -9.26 -11.77 -1.27
C GLY A 37 -8.23 -12.75 -0.71
N THR A 38 -8.34 -14.04 -1.04
CA THR A 38 -7.33 -15.04 -0.69
C THR A 38 -5.98 -14.72 -1.34
N ALA A 39 -5.97 -14.27 -2.60
CA ALA A 39 -4.73 -13.87 -3.28
C ALA A 39 -4.04 -12.68 -2.57
N VAL A 40 -4.80 -11.68 -2.11
CA VAL A 40 -4.28 -10.57 -1.29
C VAL A 40 -3.65 -11.09 0.00
N GLN A 41 -4.29 -12.03 0.69
CA GLN A 41 -3.75 -12.59 1.93
C GLN A 41 -2.42 -13.32 1.72
N ILE A 42 -2.35 -14.19 0.69
CA ILE A 42 -1.14 -14.95 0.36
C ILE A 42 -0.02 -13.99 -0.05
N THR A 43 -0.29 -13.05 -0.95
CA THR A 43 0.71 -12.07 -1.42
C THR A 43 1.16 -11.15 -0.30
N GLY A 44 0.24 -10.74 0.59
CA GLY A 44 0.55 -9.93 1.77
C GLY A 44 1.42 -10.66 2.78
N TYR A 45 1.14 -11.95 3.03
CA TYR A 45 1.99 -12.79 3.88
C TYR A 45 3.41 -12.90 3.32
N MET A 46 3.56 -13.20 2.03
CA MET A 46 4.87 -13.26 1.38
C MET A 46 5.60 -11.91 1.42
N ALA A 47 4.90 -10.81 1.12
CA ALA A 47 5.44 -9.46 1.19
C ALA A 47 5.91 -9.11 2.61
N SER A 48 5.17 -9.52 3.65
CA SER A 48 5.56 -9.32 5.04
C SER A 48 6.83 -10.09 5.41
N LYS A 49 6.93 -11.36 5.01
CA LYS A 49 8.14 -12.18 5.26
C LYS A 49 9.36 -11.61 4.54
N ILE A 50 9.21 -11.26 3.26
CA ILE A 50 10.28 -10.65 2.47
C ILE A 50 10.65 -9.28 3.05
N GLY A 51 9.68 -8.47 3.47
CA GLY A 51 9.94 -7.21 4.16
C GLY A 51 10.78 -7.39 5.42
N SER A 52 10.50 -8.43 6.21
CA SER A 52 11.26 -8.75 7.43
C SER A 52 12.71 -9.18 7.10
N CYS A 53 12.91 -10.07 6.13
CA CYS A 53 14.24 -10.47 5.66
C CYS A 53 15.02 -9.27 5.13
N THR A 54 14.36 -8.42 4.36
CA THR A 54 14.94 -7.22 3.77
C THR A 54 15.31 -6.17 4.81
N MET A 55 14.55 -6.04 5.90
CA MET A 55 14.95 -5.23 7.05
C MET A 55 16.20 -5.79 7.73
N ALA A 56 16.29 -7.10 7.93
CA ALA A 56 17.48 -7.73 8.51
C ALA A 56 18.71 -7.51 7.62
N LEU A 57 18.58 -7.68 6.30
CA LEU A 57 19.64 -7.38 5.34
C LEU A 57 20.01 -5.89 5.36
N GLY A 58 19.04 -4.99 5.45
CA GLY A 58 19.29 -3.56 5.52
C GLY A 58 20.08 -3.17 6.76
N ARG A 59 19.71 -3.72 7.93
CA ARG A 59 20.46 -3.55 9.19
C ARG A 59 21.88 -4.10 9.11
N TYR A 60 22.08 -5.22 8.43
CA TYR A 60 23.41 -5.78 8.21
C TYR A 60 24.29 -4.90 7.29
N LEU A 61 23.68 -4.28 6.27
CA LEU A 61 24.39 -3.44 5.29
C LEU A 61 24.64 -2.02 5.79
N ALA A 62 23.80 -1.48 6.68
CA ALA A 62 23.93 -0.13 7.24
C ALA A 62 25.36 0.22 7.73
N PRO A 63 26.00 -0.55 8.63
CA PRO A 63 27.34 -0.23 9.12
C PRO A 63 28.43 -0.38 8.04
N HIS A 64 28.22 -1.23 7.04
CA HIS A 64 29.14 -1.38 5.92
C HIS A 64 29.11 -0.15 5.00
N ILE A 65 27.93 0.42 4.76
CA ILE A 65 27.77 1.65 3.98
C ILE A 65 28.41 2.83 4.71
N GLN A 66 28.20 2.95 6.02
CA GLN A 66 28.86 3.97 6.83
C GLN A 66 30.39 3.84 6.71
N ARG A 67 30.95 2.65 6.98
CA ARG A 67 32.41 2.44 6.96
C ARG A 67 33.04 2.65 5.58
N GLN A 68 32.43 2.12 4.52
CA GLN A 68 32.94 2.30 3.16
C GLN A 68 32.76 3.74 2.67
N GLY A 69 31.64 4.37 3.01
CA GLY A 69 31.39 5.78 2.72
C GLY A 69 32.42 6.68 3.39
N THR A 70 32.69 6.45 4.68
CA THR A 70 33.73 7.17 5.45
C THR A 70 35.10 7.01 4.81
N LYS A 71 35.49 5.79 4.42
CA LYS A 71 36.78 5.52 3.78
C LYS A 71 36.91 6.23 2.42
N LEU A 72 35.85 6.22 1.61
CA LEU A 72 35.82 6.95 0.36
C LEU A 72 35.93 8.46 0.59
N LEU A 73 35.17 9.01 1.55
CA LEU A 73 35.16 10.43 1.88
C LEU A 73 36.50 10.91 2.43
N SER A 74 37.18 10.11 3.26
CA SER A 74 38.53 10.43 3.74
C SER A 74 39.54 10.45 2.59
N SER A 75 39.45 9.50 1.65
CA SER A 75 40.39 9.41 0.53
C SER A 75 40.16 10.47 -0.56
N THR A 76 38.91 10.88 -0.82
CA THR A 76 38.62 11.87 -1.87
C THR A 76 38.72 13.31 -1.39
N CYS A 77 38.38 13.58 -0.12
CA CYS A 77 38.39 14.93 0.42
C CYS A 77 39.62 15.24 1.28
N ASN A 78 40.62 14.34 1.34
CA ASN A 78 41.79 14.45 2.23
C ASN A 78 41.41 14.79 3.68
N LEU A 79 40.29 14.22 4.15
CA LEU A 79 39.80 14.40 5.51
C LEU A 79 40.38 13.32 6.42
N THR A 80 40.57 13.66 7.68
CA THR A 80 40.87 12.64 8.70
C THR A 80 39.71 11.65 8.81
N GLU A 81 39.99 10.39 9.13
CA GLU A 81 38.96 9.34 9.22
C GLU A 81 37.84 9.71 10.21
N LEU A 82 38.20 10.43 11.29
CA LEU A 82 37.27 10.90 12.31
C LEU A 82 36.35 12.01 11.78
N GLU A 83 36.88 12.98 11.03
CA GLU A 83 36.07 14.03 10.40
C GLU A 83 35.20 13.49 9.27
N ALA A 84 35.74 12.54 8.48
CA ALA A 84 35.00 11.85 7.43
C ALA A 84 33.84 11.02 8.02
N SER A 85 34.07 10.32 9.13
CA SER A 85 33.02 9.55 9.79
C SER A 85 31.91 10.46 10.29
N LYS A 86 32.26 11.55 10.97
CA LYS A 86 31.27 12.50 11.51
C LYS A 86 30.44 13.17 10.40
N LYS A 87 31.05 13.49 9.26
CA LYS A 87 30.32 14.00 8.10
C LYS A 87 29.43 12.94 7.45
N MET A 88 29.92 11.70 7.35
CA MET A 88 29.13 10.58 6.83
C MET A 88 27.91 10.31 7.71
N ASP A 89 28.06 10.33 9.04
CA ASP A 89 26.95 10.18 9.99
C ASP A 89 25.88 11.25 9.78
N GLY A 90 26.28 12.51 9.61
CA GLY A 90 25.33 13.59 9.30
C GLY A 90 24.61 13.42 7.95
N VAL A 91 25.30 12.95 6.91
CA VAL A 91 24.68 12.65 5.61
C VAL A 91 23.70 11.50 5.72
N LEU A 92 24.09 10.44 6.43
CA LEU A 92 23.29 9.26 6.68
C LEU A 92 22.04 9.59 7.51
N GLU A 93 22.16 10.42 8.54
CA GLU A 93 21.05 10.91 9.36
C GLU A 93 20.04 11.69 8.52
N VAL A 94 20.51 12.63 7.68
CA VAL A 94 19.63 13.39 6.77
C VAL A 94 18.95 12.48 5.75
N ALA A 95 19.70 11.55 5.15
CA ALA A 95 19.15 10.62 4.15
C ALA A 95 18.10 9.70 4.77
N ALA A 96 18.37 9.17 5.95
CA ALA A 96 17.46 8.32 6.68
C ALA A 96 16.23 9.09 7.18
N GLY A 97 16.40 10.33 7.67
CA GLY A 97 15.30 11.24 8.00
C GLY A 97 14.42 11.55 6.78
N ALA A 98 15.01 11.73 5.60
CA ALA A 98 14.25 11.89 4.36
C ALA A 98 13.47 10.61 4.02
N VAL A 99 14.12 9.44 4.02
CA VAL A 99 13.46 8.15 3.74
C VAL A 99 12.33 7.85 4.75
N GLY A 100 12.55 8.13 6.03
CA GLY A 100 11.56 8.02 7.09
C GLY A 100 10.39 8.98 6.90
N GLY A 101 10.67 10.26 6.65
CA GLY A 101 9.66 11.30 6.44
C GLY A 101 8.79 11.05 5.20
N PHE A 102 9.41 10.79 4.04
CA PHE A 102 8.67 10.42 2.82
C PHE A 102 7.88 9.12 3.01
N GLY A 103 8.45 8.14 3.71
CA GLY A 103 7.75 6.90 4.04
C GLY A 103 6.47 7.14 4.83
N THR A 104 6.55 7.94 5.91
CA THR A 104 5.39 8.25 6.75
C THR A 104 4.29 9.00 5.99
N VAL A 105 4.65 9.98 5.14
CA VAL A 105 3.68 10.71 4.32
C VAL A 105 3.00 9.77 3.33
N TYR A 106 3.78 8.91 2.67
CA TYR A 106 3.25 7.92 1.73
C TYR A 106 2.29 6.95 2.41
N ASP A 107 2.70 6.35 3.55
CA ASP A 107 1.88 5.39 4.30
C ASP A 107 0.58 6.07 4.80
N GLY A 108 0.65 7.35 5.21
CA GLY A 108 -0.50 8.15 5.59
C GLY A 108 -1.46 8.44 4.43
N LEU A 109 -0.92 8.74 3.24
CA LEU A 109 -1.70 8.93 2.01
C LEU A 109 -2.39 7.63 1.60
N GLU A 110 -1.69 6.49 1.63
CA GLU A 110 -2.25 5.18 1.32
C GLU A 110 -3.41 4.83 2.26
N LYS A 111 -3.23 5.02 3.58
CA LYS A 111 -4.28 4.79 4.57
C LYS A 111 -5.49 5.70 4.36
N SER A 112 -5.25 6.98 4.07
CA SER A 112 -6.33 7.95 3.82
C SER A 112 -7.07 7.64 2.53
N ALA A 113 -6.35 7.29 1.47
CA ALA A 113 -6.91 6.86 0.20
C ALA A 113 -7.75 5.59 0.36
N GLY A 114 -7.29 4.60 1.14
CA GLY A 114 -8.04 3.39 1.45
C GLY A 114 -9.36 3.68 2.20
N ILE A 115 -9.33 4.59 3.18
CA ILE A 115 -10.55 5.02 3.90
C ILE A 115 -11.52 5.73 2.95
N LEU A 116 -11.03 6.63 2.11
CA LEU A 116 -11.84 7.36 1.13
C LEU A 116 -12.45 6.40 0.09
N ALA A 117 -11.64 5.52 -0.49
CA ALA A 117 -12.07 4.52 -1.45
C ALA A 117 -13.13 3.59 -0.85
N SER A 118 -12.91 3.08 0.36
CA SER A 118 -13.89 2.26 1.09
C SER A 118 -15.20 3.01 1.35
N SER A 119 -15.10 4.28 1.74
CA SER A 119 -16.27 5.13 1.99
C SER A 119 -17.06 5.40 0.70
N LEU A 120 -16.36 5.71 -0.39
CA LEU A 120 -16.96 5.91 -1.72
C LEU A 120 -17.61 4.62 -2.22
N ALA A 121 -16.93 3.48 -2.14
CA ALA A 121 -17.46 2.18 -2.54
C ALA A 121 -18.74 1.84 -1.77
N ASN A 122 -18.71 1.97 -0.43
CA ASN A 122 -19.88 1.70 0.42
C ASN A 122 -21.05 2.64 0.11
N ASN A 123 -20.78 3.92 -0.17
CA ASN A 123 -21.83 4.87 -0.54
C ASN A 123 -22.42 4.58 -1.93
N THR A 124 -21.58 4.21 -2.89
CA THR A 124 -22.01 3.81 -4.23
C THR A 124 -22.89 2.57 -4.18
N VAL A 125 -22.49 1.55 -3.42
CA VAL A 125 -23.30 0.34 -3.19
C VAL A 125 -24.66 0.71 -2.63
N LYS A 126 -24.73 1.57 -1.61
CA LYS A 126 -26.01 2.03 -1.03
C LYS A 126 -26.90 2.80 -2.02
N ILE A 127 -26.32 3.64 -2.88
CA ILE A 127 -27.07 4.40 -3.89
C ILE A 127 -27.62 3.44 -4.96
N VAL A 128 -26.79 2.51 -5.43
CA VAL A 128 -27.17 1.51 -6.44
C VAL A 128 -28.22 0.56 -5.89
N GLU A 129 -28.04 0.08 -4.66
CA GLU A 129 -29.00 -0.74 -3.93
C GLU A 129 -30.33 -0.02 -3.75
N HIS A 130 -30.30 1.26 -3.36
CA HIS A 130 -31.52 2.06 -3.24
C HIS A 130 -32.24 2.23 -4.58
N LYS A 131 -31.50 2.44 -5.69
CA LYS A 131 -32.11 2.71 -6.99
C LYS A 131 -32.61 1.46 -7.71
N TYR A 132 -31.80 0.40 -7.74
CA TYR A 132 -32.03 -0.79 -8.58
C TYR A 132 -32.31 -2.07 -7.78
N GLY A 133 -32.23 -1.98 -6.45
CA GLY A 133 -32.45 -3.10 -5.53
C GLY A 133 -31.17 -3.79 -5.08
N GLN A 134 -31.32 -4.57 -4.01
CA GLN A 134 -30.24 -5.31 -3.34
C GLN A 134 -29.38 -6.18 -4.27
N PRO A 135 -29.92 -6.94 -5.25
CA PRO A 135 -29.11 -7.80 -6.11
C PRO A 135 -28.04 -7.03 -6.91
N VAL A 136 -28.38 -5.82 -7.38
CA VAL A 136 -27.44 -4.95 -8.13
C VAL A 136 -26.45 -4.27 -7.19
N GLY A 137 -26.89 -3.92 -5.97
CA GLY A 137 -26.02 -3.42 -4.91
C GLY A 137 -24.93 -4.43 -4.52
N GLU A 138 -25.30 -5.68 -4.28
CA GLU A 138 -24.37 -6.77 -3.96
C GLU A 138 -23.40 -7.06 -5.10
N ALA A 139 -23.87 -7.12 -6.34
CA ALA A 139 -23.01 -7.29 -7.52
C ALA A 139 -21.99 -6.14 -7.65
N THR A 140 -22.44 -4.90 -7.43
CA THR A 140 -21.59 -3.71 -7.45
C THR A 140 -20.54 -3.78 -6.34
N GLY A 141 -20.95 -4.14 -5.12
CA GLY A 141 -20.05 -4.33 -3.98
C GLY A 141 -18.99 -5.38 -4.26
N ASN A 142 -19.40 -6.58 -4.68
CA ASN A 142 -18.48 -7.68 -4.98
C ASN A 142 -17.48 -7.31 -6.08
N THR A 143 -17.92 -6.58 -7.11
CA THR A 143 -17.03 -6.08 -8.17
C THR A 143 -16.00 -5.10 -7.62
N LEU A 144 -16.43 -4.10 -6.85
CA LEU A 144 -15.53 -3.09 -6.28
C LEU A 144 -14.49 -3.71 -5.35
N TYR A 145 -14.91 -4.65 -4.49
CA TYR A 145 -13.99 -5.40 -3.63
C TYR A 145 -13.01 -6.27 -4.42
N ALA A 146 -13.47 -6.96 -5.47
CA ALA A 146 -12.59 -7.79 -6.29
C ALA A 146 -11.52 -6.95 -7.02
N VAL A 147 -11.90 -5.80 -7.57
CA VAL A 147 -10.96 -4.86 -8.21
C VAL A 147 -9.94 -4.34 -7.21
N ASP A 148 -10.39 -3.91 -6.03
CA ASP A 148 -9.51 -3.42 -4.97
C ASP A 148 -8.50 -4.50 -4.55
N ASN A 149 -8.96 -5.73 -4.34
CA ASN A 149 -8.11 -6.87 -4.04
C ASN A 149 -7.06 -7.12 -5.14
N VAL A 150 -7.43 -7.05 -6.42
CA VAL A 150 -6.49 -7.24 -7.54
C VAL A 150 -5.41 -6.14 -7.54
N VAL A 151 -5.78 -4.89 -7.25
CA VAL A 151 -4.83 -3.78 -7.15
C VAL A 151 -3.84 -4.00 -6.02
N ILE A 152 -4.33 -4.37 -4.83
CA ILE A 152 -3.47 -4.65 -3.66
C ILE A 152 -2.54 -5.84 -3.94
N ALA A 153 -3.09 -6.94 -4.45
CA ALA A 153 -2.30 -8.13 -4.79
C ALA A 153 -1.23 -7.82 -5.85
N GLY A 154 -1.58 -7.05 -6.89
CA GLY A 154 -0.63 -6.60 -7.90
C GLY A 154 0.48 -5.73 -7.33
N ASN A 155 0.15 -4.81 -6.42
CA ASN A 155 1.14 -3.97 -5.75
C ASN A 155 2.07 -4.81 -4.86
N ASN A 156 1.52 -5.75 -4.07
CA ASN A 156 2.30 -6.68 -3.26
C ASN A 156 3.28 -7.47 -4.14
N VAL A 157 2.83 -8.05 -5.24
CA VAL A 157 3.67 -8.80 -6.18
C VAL A 157 4.78 -7.93 -6.77
N ARG A 158 4.51 -6.65 -7.06
CA ARG A 158 5.54 -5.72 -7.55
C ARG A 158 6.67 -5.53 -6.54
N HIS A 159 6.38 -5.53 -5.24
CA HIS A 159 7.38 -5.51 -4.18
C HIS A 159 8.19 -6.80 -4.08
N LEU A 160 7.65 -7.94 -4.53
CA LEU A 160 8.34 -9.23 -4.55
C LEU A 160 9.27 -9.41 -5.76
N THR A 161 9.19 -8.55 -6.77
CA THR A 161 10.10 -8.61 -7.93
C THR A 161 11.55 -8.30 -7.52
N PRO A 162 12.58 -8.77 -8.25
CA PRO A 162 13.98 -8.44 -7.91
C PRO A 162 14.23 -6.93 -7.78
N LYS A 163 13.61 -6.12 -8.65
CA LYS A 163 13.64 -4.65 -8.58
C LYS A 163 12.89 -4.12 -7.34
N GLY A 164 11.76 -4.74 -7.00
CA GLY A 164 10.97 -4.41 -5.81
C GLY A 164 11.74 -4.69 -4.53
N ILE A 165 12.30 -5.88 -4.41
CA ILE A 165 13.14 -6.31 -3.28
C ILE A 165 14.30 -5.33 -3.13
N ALA A 166 15.06 -5.04 -4.19
CA ALA A 166 16.18 -4.09 -4.12
C ALA A 166 15.75 -2.70 -3.60
N LYS A 167 14.59 -2.20 -4.03
CA LYS A 167 14.03 -0.92 -3.54
C LYS A 167 13.64 -0.99 -2.06
N VAL A 168 12.97 -2.08 -1.65
CA VAL A 168 12.60 -2.29 -0.25
C VAL A 168 13.87 -2.41 0.60
N THR A 169 14.92 -3.09 0.12
CA THR A 169 16.21 -3.20 0.81
C THR A 169 16.86 -1.84 0.98
N ALA A 170 16.93 -1.04 -0.09
CA ALA A 170 17.47 0.31 0.02
C ALA A 170 16.69 1.17 1.03
N LYS A 171 15.35 1.11 1.01
CA LYS A 171 14.49 1.79 1.99
C LYS A 171 14.75 1.29 3.41
N SER A 172 14.86 -0.02 3.60
CA SER A 172 15.13 -0.66 4.88
C SER A 172 16.52 -0.34 5.43
N THR A 173 17.56 -0.34 4.60
CA THR A 173 18.90 0.10 4.98
C THR A 173 18.88 1.56 5.41
N GLY A 174 18.21 2.44 4.64
CA GLY A 174 18.06 3.84 5.01
C GLY A 174 17.35 4.02 6.37
N LYS A 175 16.32 3.23 6.65
CA LYS A 175 15.67 3.23 7.98
C LYS A 175 16.56 2.66 9.09
N ALA A 176 17.35 1.64 8.82
CA ALA A 176 18.22 0.98 9.79
C ALA A 176 19.45 1.80 10.19
N VAL A 177 19.77 2.85 9.43
CA VAL A 177 20.89 3.75 9.70
C VAL A 177 20.58 4.79 10.79
N ILE A 178 19.29 5.02 11.10
CA ILE A 178 18.82 5.95 12.16
C ILE A 178 18.27 5.24 13.41
N GLU A 179 18.09 3.91 13.35
CA GLU A 179 17.75 3.08 14.52
C GLU A 179 19.01 2.64 15.26
#